data_AF-W0AAU8-F1
#
_entry.id   AF-W0AAU8-F1
#
_cell.length_a   1.000
_cell.length_b   1.000
_cell.length_c   1.000
_cell.angle_alpha   90.00
_cell.angle_beta   90.00
_cell.angle_gamma   90.00
#
_symmetry.space_group_name_H-M   'P 1'
#
loop_
_entity.id
_entity.type
_entity.pdbx_description
1 polymer ?
#
loop_
_entity_poly.entity_id
_entity_poly.type
_entity_poly.pdbx_seq_one_letter_code
_entity_poly.pdbx_strand_id
1 'polypeptide(L)'
;MTFDLSRRLFLGAAAAVTATPAGVLAAKPAAKRGALPENPLVRQRADAQIFRHADGLYYMTASVPEYDRLILRRSRTIAGLSTAEEAVLWRRPASGRLAGYIWAPELHFIDGRWYMYFAAGDGGAPFRIRTYVLRCLGADAITGTWEVMGQLETPWDTFTLDSTVFLHRGTRYICWAQKEPGVETNSNLYLAPLATPTTLKRAPTRLTVPTLPWEIRGFKVAEGAAPLIRNGRLFLTYSASATDARYCLGMLTAPDDADLMDPRAWTKSPDPVFVTSRETSVYGPGHNSFTVDEQGRDVLVYHGRDYEAIKGDPLFDPNRHTRVQRLYYRADGTPDFGIPVGNGALPERFSPAAAPGRFLAQVGGMLSVGAAALPATQFRSLKAGDALMLSPIEQPHHVVAVGADRKVGLVRNDGSADVLRRAALIRENAPDGSVRWLSRAGGGALAPTADGLGVTVRNDATARWRAD
;
A
#
# COMPACT_ATOMS: atom_id res chain seq x y z
N MET A 1 -50.16 29.30 -19.23
CA MET A 1 -50.14 29.45 -20.70
C MET A 1 -49.25 28.37 -21.26
N THR A 2 -49.87 27.36 -21.82
CA THR A 2 -49.27 26.28 -22.60
C THR A 2 -48.87 26.82 -23.97
N PHE A 3 -47.68 26.47 -24.47
CA PHE A 3 -47.39 26.64 -25.89
C PHE A 3 -46.82 25.35 -26.48
N ASP A 4 -47.52 24.92 -27.53
CA ASP A 4 -47.35 23.73 -28.33
C ASP A 4 -46.03 23.70 -29.11
N LEU A 5 -45.53 22.47 -29.29
CA LEU A 5 -44.57 22.11 -30.32
C LEU A 5 -45.30 21.87 -31.65
N SER A 6 -44.87 22.56 -32.72
CA SER A 6 -45.15 22.16 -34.09
C SER A 6 -43.88 21.69 -34.79
N ARG A 7 -44.06 20.67 -35.64
CA ARG A 7 -43.06 19.78 -36.24
C ARG A 7 -43.08 20.00 -37.75
N ARG A 8 -41.90 19.87 -38.40
CA ARG A 8 -41.64 19.65 -39.86
C ARG A 8 -41.55 20.93 -40.71
N LEU A 9 -40.67 21.11 -41.70
CA LEU A 9 -39.67 20.28 -42.41
C LEU A 9 -38.73 21.29 -43.16
N PHE A 10 -37.40 21.16 -43.14
CA PHE A 10 -36.51 20.67 -44.23
C PHE A 10 -35.75 21.73 -45.08
N LEU A 11 -34.43 21.48 -45.21
CA LEU A 11 -33.44 21.89 -46.24
C LEU A 11 -32.96 23.36 -46.23
N GLY A 12 -31.67 23.69 -46.29
CA GLY A 12 -30.44 22.91 -46.45
C GLY A 12 -29.20 23.83 -46.55
N ALA A 13 -28.01 23.21 -46.64
CA ALA A 13 -26.66 23.78 -46.92
C ALA A 13 -26.08 24.75 -45.85
N ALA A 14 -24.82 24.72 -45.44
CA ALA A 14 -23.60 24.08 -45.94
C ALA A 14 -22.65 23.78 -44.76
N ALA A 15 -21.95 22.65 -44.82
CA ALA A 15 -20.93 22.26 -43.85
C ALA A 15 -19.61 22.99 -44.16
N ALA A 16 -19.20 23.90 -43.28
CA ALA A 16 -17.83 24.38 -43.20
C ALA A 16 -17.06 23.47 -42.23
N VAL A 17 -16.29 22.53 -42.78
CA VAL A 17 -15.31 21.76 -42.02
C VAL A 17 -14.13 22.67 -41.69
N THR A 18 -14.12 23.24 -40.50
CA THR A 18 -12.90 23.86 -39.96
C THR A 18 -11.99 22.76 -39.47
N ALA A 19 -10.98 22.42 -40.27
CA ALA A 19 -9.87 21.58 -39.84
C ALA A 19 -9.10 22.31 -38.74
N THR A 20 -9.25 21.86 -37.49
CA THR A 20 -8.34 22.24 -36.42
C THR A 20 -6.99 21.56 -36.67
N PRO A 21 -5.86 22.28 -36.59
CA PRO A 21 -4.57 21.62 -36.67
C PRO A 21 -4.45 20.72 -35.44
N ALA A 22 -4.17 19.43 -35.69
CA ALA A 22 -3.71 18.51 -34.66
C ALA A 22 -2.43 19.09 -34.06
N GLY A 23 -2.56 19.77 -32.92
CA GLY A 23 -1.43 20.21 -32.12
C GLY A 23 -0.66 18.97 -31.72
N VAL A 24 0.56 18.85 -32.23
CA VAL A 24 1.54 17.88 -31.75
C VAL A 24 1.71 18.14 -30.25
N LEU A 25 1.08 17.29 -29.43
CA LEU A 25 1.39 17.20 -28.01
C LEU A 25 2.85 16.78 -27.91
N ALA A 26 3.74 17.76 -27.78
CA ALA A 26 5.12 17.51 -27.40
C ALA A 26 5.08 16.68 -26.12
N ALA A 27 5.58 15.44 -26.19
CA ALA A 27 5.75 14.60 -25.03
C ALA A 27 6.54 15.39 -23.99
N LYS A 28 5.94 15.66 -22.83
CA LYS A 28 6.67 16.25 -21.71
C LYS A 28 7.92 15.39 -21.49
N PRO A 29 9.12 15.99 -21.40
CA PRO A 29 10.32 15.22 -21.10
C PRO A 29 10.06 14.40 -19.84
N ALA A 30 10.37 13.10 -19.90
CA ALA A 30 10.22 12.21 -18.76
C ALA A 30 10.89 12.87 -17.56
N ALA A 31 10.11 13.19 -16.52
CA ALA A 31 10.64 13.76 -15.30
C ALA A 31 11.80 12.87 -14.83
N LYS A 32 12.93 13.48 -14.44
CA LYS A 32 14.04 12.73 -13.83
C LYS A 32 13.44 11.84 -12.74
N ARG A 33 13.56 10.52 -12.90
CA ARG A 33 13.01 9.54 -11.97
C ARG A 33 13.63 9.85 -10.61
N GLY A 34 12.82 10.33 -9.66
CA GLY A 34 13.27 10.60 -8.30
C GLY A 34 13.81 9.32 -7.65
N ALA A 35 14.46 9.44 -6.50
CA ALA A 35 14.88 8.27 -5.73
C ALA A 35 13.67 7.35 -5.51
N LEU A 36 13.85 6.05 -5.76
CA LEU A 36 12.82 5.05 -5.48
C LEU A 36 12.80 4.78 -3.97
N PRO A 37 11.63 4.45 -3.39
CA PRO A 37 11.54 4.09 -1.98
C PRO A 37 12.29 2.78 -1.72
N GLU A 38 12.84 2.67 -0.50
CA GLU A 38 13.44 1.43 0.02
C GLU A 38 12.74 1.05 1.32
N ASN A 39 12.60 -0.25 1.58
CA ASN A 39 12.00 -0.76 2.80
C ASN A 39 13.05 -1.07 3.89
N PRO A 40 12.76 -0.86 5.18
CA PRO A 40 11.58 -0.15 5.67
C PRO A 40 11.64 1.34 5.26
N LEU A 41 10.50 1.90 4.87
CA LEU A 41 10.40 3.31 4.47
C LEU A 41 10.68 4.23 5.65
N VAL A 42 10.08 3.94 6.81
CA VAL A 42 10.34 4.64 8.08
C VAL A 42 10.41 3.61 9.19
N ARG A 43 11.52 3.61 9.93
CA ARG A 43 11.72 2.73 11.09
C ARG A 43 10.87 3.19 12.26
N GLN A 44 10.47 2.24 13.09
CA GLN A 44 9.76 2.45 14.35
C GLN A 44 8.50 3.34 14.20
N ARG A 45 7.75 3.10 13.14
CA ARG A 45 6.46 3.72 12.85
C ARG A 45 5.49 2.61 12.51
N ALA A 46 4.53 2.37 13.38
CA ALA A 46 3.44 1.43 13.16
C ALA A 46 2.22 2.17 12.60
N ASP A 47 1.22 1.42 12.12
CA ASP A 47 -0.11 1.94 11.80
C ASP A 47 -0.07 3.18 10.90
N ALA A 48 0.78 3.10 9.85
CA ALA A 48 1.08 4.26 9.03
C ALA A 48 0.00 4.52 7.98
N GLN A 49 -0.51 5.74 7.98
CA GLN A 49 -1.31 6.26 6.89
C GLN A 49 -0.43 7.13 5.99
N ILE A 50 -0.37 6.79 4.71
CA ILE A 50 0.18 7.67 3.67
C ILE A 50 -0.93 7.95 2.67
N PHE A 51 -1.11 9.21 2.29
CA PHE A 51 -1.97 9.58 1.16
C PHE A 51 -1.33 10.72 0.38
N ARG A 52 -1.67 10.80 -0.92
CA ARG A 52 -1.29 11.90 -1.79
C ARG A 52 -2.40 12.95 -1.78
N HIS A 53 -2.06 14.16 -1.36
CA HIS A 53 -3.00 15.27 -1.36
C HIS A 53 -3.03 16.02 -2.71
N ALA A 54 -4.06 16.84 -2.91
CA ALA A 54 -4.28 17.60 -4.14
C ALA A 54 -3.22 18.68 -4.39
N ASP A 55 -2.50 19.10 -3.34
CA ASP A 55 -1.34 19.99 -3.45
C ASP A 55 -0.08 19.32 -4.05
N GLY A 56 -0.16 18.03 -4.33
CA GLY A 56 0.92 17.24 -4.91
C GLY A 56 1.95 16.72 -3.89
N LEU A 57 1.67 16.82 -2.59
CA LEU A 57 2.49 16.25 -1.52
C LEU A 57 1.88 14.95 -1.00
N TYR A 58 2.77 14.06 -0.57
CA TYR A 58 2.44 12.94 0.32
C TYR A 58 2.48 13.42 1.75
N TYR A 59 1.48 13.01 2.52
CA TYR A 59 1.43 13.19 3.96
C TYR A 59 1.51 11.81 4.61
N MET A 60 2.31 11.71 5.68
CA MET A 60 2.45 10.48 6.46
C MET A 60 2.27 10.76 7.94
N THR A 61 1.37 10.02 8.57
CA THR A 61 1.25 9.90 10.02
C THR A 61 1.35 8.43 10.44
N ALA A 62 1.59 8.17 11.71
CA ALA A 62 1.82 6.83 12.24
C ALA A 62 1.77 6.82 13.78
N SER A 63 1.57 5.64 14.35
CA SER A 63 1.83 5.39 15.77
C SER A 63 3.34 5.46 16.05
N VAL A 64 3.72 6.29 17.02
CA VAL A 64 5.09 6.32 17.56
C VAL A 64 5.24 5.31 18.71
N PRO A 65 6.44 4.77 18.98
CA PRO A 65 6.62 3.74 20.01
C PRO A 65 6.24 4.17 21.42
N GLU A 66 6.36 5.46 21.74
CA GLU A 66 6.03 5.99 23.06
C GLU A 66 4.51 6.15 23.28
N TYR A 67 3.71 6.07 22.21
CA TYR A 67 2.26 6.25 22.21
C TYR A 67 1.80 7.53 22.94
N ASP A 68 2.51 8.65 22.77
CA ASP A 68 2.33 9.89 23.54
C ASP A 68 1.92 11.11 22.69
N ARG A 69 1.96 10.99 21.36
CA ARG A 69 1.82 12.15 20.46
C ARG A 69 1.35 11.75 19.07
N LEU A 70 0.86 12.76 18.35
CA LEU A 70 0.47 12.68 16.95
C LEU A 70 1.54 13.38 16.11
N ILE A 71 2.01 12.70 15.07
CA ILE A 71 3.10 13.17 14.21
C ILE A 71 2.65 13.35 12.77
N LEU A 72 3.34 14.20 12.01
CA LEU A 72 3.13 14.34 10.58
C LEU A 72 4.44 14.63 9.86
N ARG A 73 4.65 13.93 8.75
CA ARG A 73 5.69 14.20 7.77
C ARG A 73 5.04 14.50 6.43
N ARG A 74 5.72 15.27 5.57
CA ARG A 74 5.31 15.43 4.18
C ARG A 74 6.48 15.44 3.20
N SER A 75 6.25 14.98 1.98
CA SER A 75 7.25 15.02 0.92
C SER A 75 6.61 15.02 -0.47
N ARG A 76 7.35 15.44 -1.51
CA ARG A 76 6.90 15.36 -2.90
C ARG A 76 6.93 13.94 -3.46
N THR A 77 7.67 13.04 -2.82
CA THR A 77 7.76 11.64 -3.22
C THR A 77 7.57 10.71 -2.03
N ILE A 78 7.11 9.48 -2.27
CA ILE A 78 7.02 8.45 -1.23
C ILE A 78 8.41 8.21 -0.63
N ALA A 79 9.44 8.08 -1.47
CA ALA A 79 10.82 7.88 -1.01
C ALA A 79 11.31 9.00 -0.09
N GLY A 80 10.94 10.25 -0.38
CA GLY A 80 11.36 11.40 0.41
C GLY A 80 10.73 11.45 1.81
N LEU A 81 9.69 10.66 2.11
CA LEU A 81 9.14 10.54 3.47
C LEU A 81 10.15 9.90 4.45
N SER A 82 11.07 9.07 3.95
CA SER A 82 12.11 8.41 4.75
C SER A 82 13.02 9.40 5.49
N THR A 83 13.27 10.57 4.89
CA THR A 83 14.13 11.62 5.43
C THR A 83 13.39 12.92 5.72
N ALA A 84 12.07 12.97 5.50
CA ALA A 84 11.27 14.16 5.80
C ALA A 84 11.27 14.43 7.31
N GLU A 85 11.36 15.71 7.66
CA GLU A 85 11.22 16.16 9.05
C GLU A 85 9.84 15.78 9.60
N GLU A 86 9.83 15.37 10.87
CA GLU A 86 8.64 14.96 11.59
C GLU A 86 8.17 16.07 12.53
N ALA A 87 7.02 16.65 12.22
CA ALA A 87 6.35 17.59 13.10
C ALA A 87 5.51 16.85 14.13
N VAL A 88 5.52 17.35 15.37
CA VAL A 88 4.57 16.92 16.41
C VAL A 88 3.38 17.86 16.38
N LEU A 89 2.22 17.34 15.97
CA LEU A 89 1.00 18.15 15.84
C LEU A 89 0.27 18.33 17.17
N TRP A 90 0.35 17.31 18.02
CA TRP A 90 -0.33 17.29 19.31
C TRP A 90 0.33 16.27 20.25
N ARG A 91 0.34 16.57 21.56
CA ARG A 91 0.83 15.67 22.61
C ARG A 91 -0.26 15.44 23.63
N ARG A 92 -0.30 14.21 24.17
CA ARG A 92 -1.22 13.90 25.26
C ARG A 92 -0.93 14.77 26.50
N PRO A 93 -1.96 15.15 27.27
CA PRO A 93 -1.73 15.80 28.56
C PRO A 93 -1.05 14.84 29.55
N ALA A 94 -0.46 15.37 30.61
CA ALA A 94 0.26 14.58 31.61
C ALA A 94 -0.67 13.69 32.48
N SER A 95 -1.94 14.07 32.62
CA SER A 95 -2.93 13.33 33.42
C SER A 95 -4.36 13.61 32.93
N GLY A 96 -5.33 12.86 33.44
CA GLY A 96 -6.75 13.04 33.11
C GLY A 96 -7.15 12.41 31.78
N ARG A 97 -8.16 13.00 31.12
CA ARG A 97 -8.67 12.50 29.83
C ARG A 97 -7.59 12.61 28.76
N LEU A 98 -7.56 11.64 27.84
CA LEU A 98 -6.59 11.58 26.74
C LEU A 98 -5.12 11.41 27.16
N ALA A 99 -4.82 11.25 28.45
CA ALA A 99 -3.45 11.05 28.95
C ALA A 99 -2.96 9.59 28.87
N GLY A 100 -3.75 8.69 28.26
CA GLY A 100 -3.40 7.28 28.03
C GLY A 100 -2.61 7.06 26.74
N TYR A 101 -2.67 5.85 26.18
CA TYR A 101 -1.97 5.52 24.94
C TYR A 101 -2.62 6.16 23.72
N ILE A 102 -1.81 6.76 22.85
CA ILE A 102 -2.22 7.42 21.59
C ILE A 102 -1.87 6.50 20.41
N TRP A 103 -2.88 6.06 19.65
CA TRP A 103 -2.72 5.06 18.58
C TRP A 103 -3.33 5.49 17.25
N ALA A 104 -2.75 4.96 16.18
CA ALA A 104 -3.28 4.87 14.82
C ALA A 104 -3.93 6.18 14.32
N PRO A 105 -3.14 7.26 14.20
CA PRO A 105 -3.63 8.47 13.58
C PRO A 105 -3.95 8.28 12.10
N GLU A 106 -5.05 8.85 11.64
CA GLU A 106 -5.33 9.09 10.24
C GLU A 106 -5.66 10.56 9.99
N LEU A 107 -4.99 11.17 9.00
CA LEU A 107 -5.19 12.54 8.59
C LEU A 107 -6.13 12.59 7.38
N HIS A 108 -7.15 13.42 7.47
CA HIS A 108 -8.18 13.58 6.45
C HIS A 108 -8.40 15.06 6.12
N PHE A 109 -8.57 15.37 4.83
CA PHE A 109 -9.01 16.69 4.39
C PHE A 109 -10.50 16.66 4.05
N ILE A 110 -11.31 17.28 4.88
CA ILE A 110 -12.78 17.24 4.83
C ILE A 110 -13.30 18.67 4.72
N ASP A 111 -14.05 18.95 3.65
CA ASP A 111 -14.78 20.21 3.46
C ASP A 111 -13.90 21.47 3.69
N GLY A 112 -12.66 21.42 3.18
CA GLY A 112 -11.69 22.52 3.25
C GLY A 112 -10.85 22.58 4.53
N ARG A 113 -10.94 21.57 5.42
CA ARG A 113 -10.23 21.55 6.71
C ARG A 113 -9.55 20.22 6.97
N TRP A 114 -8.46 20.25 7.72
CA TRP A 114 -7.75 19.06 8.17
C TRP A 114 -8.35 18.50 9.47
N TYR A 115 -8.53 17.19 9.51
CA TYR A 115 -8.99 16.44 10.67
C TYR A 115 -8.07 15.26 10.92
N MET A 116 -7.80 14.95 12.17
CA MET A 116 -7.03 13.76 12.56
C MET A 116 -7.87 12.87 13.46
N TYR A 117 -8.16 11.66 13.00
CA TYR A 117 -8.80 10.60 13.78
C TYR A 117 -7.71 9.79 14.46
N PHE A 118 -7.83 9.53 15.75
CA PHE A 118 -6.85 8.75 16.51
C PHE A 118 -7.53 8.09 17.70
N ALA A 119 -6.94 7.02 18.23
CA ALA A 119 -7.42 6.38 19.44
C ALA A 119 -6.64 6.87 20.67
N ALA A 120 -7.33 7.08 21.79
CA ALA A 120 -6.71 7.48 23.04
C ALA A 120 -7.40 6.87 24.26
N GLY A 121 -6.59 6.51 25.26
CA GLY A 121 -7.06 6.18 26.62
C GLY A 121 -6.97 7.36 27.59
N ASP A 122 -7.36 7.13 28.84
CA ASP A 122 -7.23 8.11 29.92
C ASP A 122 -5.98 7.79 30.79
N GLY A 123 -5.42 8.78 31.49
CA GLY A 123 -4.19 8.57 32.28
C GLY A 123 -4.34 7.53 33.39
N GLY A 124 -5.51 7.46 34.03
CA GLY A 124 -5.84 6.44 35.04
C GLY A 124 -6.31 5.10 34.44
N ALA A 125 -6.57 5.05 33.13
CA ALA A 125 -6.99 3.84 32.44
C ALA A 125 -6.46 3.85 30.98
N PRO A 126 -5.16 3.63 30.76
CA PRO A 126 -4.53 3.82 29.45
C PRO A 126 -5.09 2.95 28.33
N PHE A 127 -5.68 1.80 28.69
CA PHE A 127 -6.34 0.87 27.76
C PHE A 127 -7.86 1.10 27.62
N ARG A 128 -8.43 2.12 28.30
CA ARG A 128 -9.81 2.56 28.06
C ARG A 128 -9.89 3.38 26.77
N ILE A 129 -9.55 2.73 25.66
CA ILE A 129 -9.37 3.36 24.35
C ILE A 129 -10.71 3.77 23.74
N ARG A 130 -10.79 5.01 23.25
CA ARG A 130 -11.86 5.55 22.41
C ARG A 130 -11.25 6.29 21.23
N THR A 131 -12.01 6.46 20.15
CA THR A 131 -11.61 7.32 19.03
C THR A 131 -11.92 8.78 19.36
N TYR A 132 -10.98 9.66 19.05
CA TYR A 132 -11.08 11.11 19.15
C TYR A 132 -10.71 11.78 17.83
N VAL A 133 -11.15 13.03 17.67
CA VAL A 133 -10.90 13.82 16.47
C VAL A 133 -10.22 15.14 16.85
N LEU A 134 -9.10 15.44 16.18
CA LEU A 134 -8.56 16.80 16.14
C LEU A 134 -9.01 17.53 14.90
N ARG A 135 -9.13 18.86 14.99
CA ARG A 135 -9.32 19.76 13.85
C ARG A 135 -8.16 20.75 13.78
N CYS A 136 -7.60 20.93 12.59
CA CYS A 136 -6.65 21.99 12.35
C CYS A 136 -7.38 23.33 12.14
N LEU A 137 -6.89 24.38 12.80
CA LEU A 137 -7.38 25.74 12.67
C LEU A 137 -6.68 26.51 11.53
N GLY A 138 -5.52 26.01 11.07
CA GLY A 138 -4.75 26.58 9.97
C GLY A 138 -4.99 25.86 8.64
N ALA A 139 -4.53 26.47 7.55
CA ALA A 139 -4.56 25.88 6.21
C ALA A 139 -3.50 24.78 6.02
N ASP A 140 -2.31 24.94 6.63
CA ASP A 140 -1.24 23.95 6.60
C ASP A 140 -1.33 23.03 7.84
N ALA A 141 -1.51 21.73 7.60
CA ALA A 141 -1.60 20.72 8.65
C ALA A 141 -0.33 20.60 9.53
N ILE A 142 0.85 20.96 9.00
CA ILE A 142 2.12 20.87 9.72
C ILE A 142 2.30 22.03 10.69
N THR A 143 2.03 23.26 10.25
CA THR A 143 2.29 24.47 11.05
C THR A 143 1.05 25.01 11.76
N GLY A 144 -0.14 24.51 11.40
CA GLY A 144 -1.40 24.94 11.98
C GLY A 144 -1.59 24.46 13.42
N THR A 145 -2.35 25.23 14.19
CA THR A 145 -2.78 24.84 15.54
C THR A 145 -3.90 23.81 15.46
N TRP A 146 -3.87 22.83 16.36
CA TRP A 146 -4.86 21.75 16.43
C TRP A 146 -5.67 21.83 17.72
N GLU A 147 -6.96 21.58 17.63
CA GLU A 147 -7.87 21.49 18.79
C GLU A 147 -8.56 20.13 18.85
N VAL A 148 -8.86 19.67 20.06
CA VAL A 148 -9.62 18.44 20.30
C VAL A 148 -11.10 18.75 20.08
N MET A 149 -11.73 18.12 19.09
CA MET A 149 -13.16 18.24 18.86
C MET A 149 -13.99 17.40 19.84
N GLY A 150 -13.43 16.28 20.29
CA GLY A 150 -14.10 15.35 21.19
C GLY A 150 -13.99 13.91 20.72
N GLN A 151 -14.74 13.05 21.40
CA GLN A 151 -14.82 11.62 21.12
C GLN A 151 -15.77 11.37 19.94
N LEU A 152 -15.46 10.37 19.10
CA LEU A 152 -16.43 9.83 18.15
C LEU A 152 -17.60 9.21 18.90
N GLU A 153 -18.80 9.68 18.64
CA GLU A 153 -20.03 9.14 19.22
C GLU A 153 -20.37 7.80 18.54
N THR A 154 -20.38 6.71 19.31
CA THR A 154 -20.74 5.37 18.85
C THR A 154 -21.84 4.79 19.75
N PRO A 155 -22.53 3.70 19.33
CA PRO A 155 -23.63 3.15 20.13
C PRO A 155 -23.24 2.64 21.53
N TRP A 156 -21.96 2.36 21.77
CA TRP A 156 -21.48 1.75 23.01
C TRP A 156 -20.26 2.48 23.58
N ASP A 157 -20.22 2.67 24.90
CA ASP A 157 -19.03 3.16 25.59
C ASP A 157 -18.00 2.03 25.81
N THR A 158 -17.43 1.51 24.73
CA THR A 158 -16.50 0.36 24.73
C THR A 158 -15.21 0.66 23.96
N PHE A 159 -14.25 -0.27 24.03
CA PHE A 159 -12.98 -0.18 23.29
C PHE A 159 -13.23 0.12 21.80
N THR A 160 -12.74 1.26 21.31
CA THR A 160 -13.02 1.80 19.97
C THR A 160 -11.77 2.48 19.40
N LEU A 161 -11.29 2.04 18.23
CA LEU A 161 -10.04 2.50 17.63
C LEU A 161 -10.07 2.39 16.09
N ASP A 162 -8.96 2.73 15.46
CA ASP A 162 -8.66 2.48 14.04
C ASP A 162 -9.74 3.01 13.10
N SER A 163 -10.14 4.26 13.35
CA SER A 163 -11.17 4.92 12.56
C SER A 163 -10.58 5.48 11.26
N THR A 164 -11.08 4.98 10.14
CA THR A 164 -10.79 5.51 8.81
C THR A 164 -12.02 6.16 8.19
N VAL A 165 -11.80 7.24 7.44
CA VAL A 165 -12.86 7.98 6.75
C VAL A 165 -12.65 7.94 5.24
N PHE A 166 -13.72 7.72 4.48
CA PHE A 166 -13.67 7.75 3.03
C PHE A 166 -14.95 8.32 2.41
N LEU A 167 -14.80 8.95 1.24
CA LEU A 167 -15.91 9.44 0.44
C LEU A 167 -16.28 8.40 -0.61
N HIS A 168 -17.56 8.02 -0.65
CA HIS A 168 -18.08 7.10 -1.64
C HIS A 168 -19.45 7.58 -2.13
N ARG A 169 -19.57 7.84 -3.44
CA ARG A 169 -20.81 8.29 -4.10
C ARG A 169 -21.50 9.46 -3.39
N GLY A 170 -20.72 10.46 -2.99
CA GLY A 170 -21.20 11.66 -2.29
C GLY A 170 -21.51 11.47 -0.81
N THR A 171 -21.37 10.26 -0.26
CA THR A 171 -21.55 9.98 1.17
C THR A 171 -20.20 9.77 1.84
N ARG A 172 -19.96 10.46 2.94
CA ARG A 172 -18.80 10.27 3.79
C ARG A 172 -19.08 9.17 4.79
N TYR A 173 -18.31 8.10 4.73
CA TYR A 173 -18.38 6.98 5.65
C TYR A 173 -17.21 7.00 6.61
N ILE A 174 -17.46 6.50 7.82
CA ILE A 174 -16.44 6.10 8.78
C ILE A 174 -16.51 4.59 8.95
N CYS A 175 -15.36 3.93 8.90
CA CYS A 175 -15.19 2.53 9.27
C CYS A 175 -14.24 2.45 10.45
N TRP A 176 -14.52 1.61 11.44
CA TRP A 176 -13.72 1.53 12.66
C TRP A 176 -13.81 0.16 13.32
N ALA A 177 -12.92 -0.07 14.29
CA ALA A 177 -12.89 -1.28 15.10
C ALA A 177 -13.49 -1.02 16.49
N GLN A 178 -14.40 -1.87 16.95
CA GLN A 178 -15.04 -1.70 18.27
C GLN A 178 -15.43 -3.02 18.94
N LYS A 179 -15.34 -3.06 20.27
CA LYS A 179 -15.89 -4.14 21.10
C LYS A 179 -17.40 -3.98 21.24
N GLU A 180 -18.18 -4.93 20.72
CA GLU A 180 -19.63 -4.98 20.94
C GLU A 180 -19.99 -5.78 22.20
N PRO A 181 -20.86 -5.24 23.09
CA PRO A 181 -21.39 -6.00 24.21
C PRO A 181 -22.14 -7.26 23.75
N GLY A 182 -21.87 -8.39 24.40
CA GLY A 182 -22.51 -9.68 24.08
C GLY A 182 -21.89 -10.46 22.92
N VAL A 183 -20.85 -9.92 22.25
CA VAL A 183 -20.06 -10.65 21.24
C VAL A 183 -18.70 -11.00 21.81
N GLU A 184 -18.36 -12.29 21.85
CA GLU A 184 -17.13 -12.83 22.44
C GLU A 184 -15.88 -12.63 21.56
N THR A 185 -15.55 -11.37 21.27
CA THR A 185 -14.37 -10.91 20.49
C THR A 185 -13.64 -9.75 21.18
N ASN A 186 -12.45 -9.38 20.70
CA ASN A 186 -11.77 -8.15 21.14
C ASN A 186 -12.35 -6.93 20.41
N SER A 187 -12.49 -7.03 19.09
CA SER A 187 -13.03 -5.99 18.21
C SER A 187 -13.63 -6.60 16.95
N ASN A 188 -14.63 -5.90 16.40
CA ASN A 188 -15.28 -6.16 15.12
C ASN A 188 -15.21 -4.89 14.26
N LEU A 189 -15.49 -4.98 12.96
CA LEU A 189 -15.58 -3.77 12.11
C LEU A 189 -17.01 -3.28 11.95
N TYR A 190 -17.16 -1.95 12.01
CA TYR A 190 -18.42 -1.25 11.80
C TYR A 190 -18.27 -0.17 10.76
N LEU A 191 -19.37 0.12 10.07
CA LEU A 191 -19.47 1.18 9.07
C LEU A 191 -20.70 2.03 9.34
N ALA A 192 -20.55 3.35 9.22
CA ALA A 192 -21.66 4.29 9.26
C ALA A 192 -21.38 5.53 8.42
N PRO A 193 -22.40 6.19 7.85
CA PRO A 193 -22.24 7.54 7.32
C PRO A 193 -22.01 8.56 8.45
N LEU A 194 -21.16 9.55 8.22
CA LEU A 194 -20.93 10.66 9.15
C LEU A 194 -21.94 11.81 8.92
N ALA A 195 -22.46 12.38 10.00
CA ALA A 195 -23.23 13.63 9.98
C ALA A 195 -22.33 14.84 10.27
N THR A 196 -21.41 14.68 11.23
CA THR A 196 -20.32 15.62 11.52
C THR A 196 -19.02 14.82 11.64
N PRO A 197 -17.85 15.46 11.79
CA PRO A 197 -16.61 14.72 12.02
C PRO A 197 -16.65 13.78 13.23
N THR A 198 -17.51 14.01 14.23
CA THR A 198 -17.60 13.23 15.48
C THR A 198 -18.93 12.51 15.68
N THR A 199 -19.92 12.68 14.80
CA THR A 199 -21.27 12.08 14.98
C THR A 199 -21.73 11.29 13.77
N LEU A 200 -22.33 10.14 14.03
CA LEU A 200 -22.88 9.26 13.00
C LEU A 200 -24.22 9.81 12.51
N LYS A 201 -24.49 9.69 11.20
CA LYS A 201 -25.77 10.07 10.59
C LYS A 201 -26.87 9.04 10.81
N ARG A 202 -26.51 7.78 11.08
CA ARG A 202 -27.44 6.71 11.47
C ARG A 202 -26.69 5.60 12.21
N ALA A 203 -27.43 4.64 12.76
CA ALA A 203 -26.86 3.47 13.43
C ALA A 203 -25.87 2.72 12.51
N PRO A 204 -24.76 2.21 13.07
CA PRO A 204 -23.78 1.44 12.29
C PRO A 204 -24.30 0.11 11.81
N THR A 205 -23.70 -0.36 10.72
CA THR A 205 -23.76 -1.76 10.31
C THR A 205 -22.49 -2.47 10.74
N ARG A 206 -22.60 -3.75 11.14
CA ARG A 206 -21.45 -4.60 11.46
C ARG A 206 -21.01 -5.33 10.20
N LEU A 207 -19.80 -5.08 9.74
CA LEU A 207 -19.29 -5.66 8.50
C LEU A 207 -18.62 -7.02 8.70
N THR A 208 -17.84 -7.18 9.77
CA THR A 208 -17.16 -8.44 10.05
C THR A 208 -16.96 -8.67 11.54
N VAL A 209 -17.10 -9.94 11.93
CA VAL A 209 -16.70 -10.49 13.24
C VAL A 209 -15.55 -11.47 12.97
N PRO A 210 -14.47 -11.44 13.76
CA PRO A 210 -13.38 -12.42 13.62
C PRO A 210 -13.85 -13.81 14.06
N THR A 211 -13.93 -14.73 13.10
CA THR A 211 -14.44 -16.10 13.29
C THR A 211 -13.57 -17.17 12.66
N LEU A 212 -12.78 -16.81 11.64
CA LEU A 212 -11.93 -17.75 10.91
C LEU A 212 -10.68 -18.10 11.74
N PRO A 213 -10.10 -19.31 11.60
CA PRO A 213 -8.97 -19.74 12.41
C PRO A 213 -7.77 -18.79 12.38
N TRP A 214 -7.51 -18.14 11.25
CA TRP A 214 -6.44 -17.15 11.09
C TRP A 214 -6.77 -15.78 11.69
N GLU A 215 -8.04 -15.47 11.99
CA GLU A 215 -8.47 -14.21 12.61
C GLU A 215 -8.35 -14.23 14.15
N ILE A 216 -8.27 -15.41 14.75
CA ILE A 216 -8.47 -15.62 16.19
C ILE A 216 -7.22 -16.09 16.94
N ARG A 217 -6.04 -15.95 16.35
CA ARG A 217 -4.80 -16.45 16.94
C ARG A 217 -4.27 -15.44 17.95
N GLY A 218 -4.29 -15.81 19.22
CA GLY A 218 -3.92 -14.94 20.36
C GLY A 218 -5.09 -14.08 20.82
N PHE A 219 -5.67 -13.28 19.92
CA PHE A 219 -6.85 -12.48 20.18
C PHE A 219 -7.84 -12.60 19.01
N LYS A 220 -9.14 -12.40 19.29
CA LYS A 220 -10.20 -12.39 18.28
C LYS A 220 -10.40 -10.96 17.78
N VAL A 221 -9.58 -10.55 16.83
CA VAL A 221 -9.45 -9.14 16.40
C VAL A 221 -9.85 -8.99 14.94
N ALA A 222 -10.64 -7.97 14.65
CA ALA A 222 -10.72 -7.33 13.35
C ALA A 222 -10.53 -5.82 13.57
N GLU A 223 -9.43 -5.26 13.08
CA GLU A 223 -9.02 -3.88 13.31
C GLU A 223 -8.32 -3.26 12.08
N GLY A 224 -7.83 -2.02 12.16
CA GLY A 224 -7.03 -1.38 11.09
C GLY A 224 -7.68 -1.45 9.71
N ALA A 225 -8.93 -0.99 9.59
CA ALA A 225 -9.68 -1.05 8.33
C ALA A 225 -9.11 -0.05 7.30
N ALA A 226 -8.98 -0.46 6.04
CA ALA A 226 -8.50 0.40 4.96
C ALA A 226 -9.28 0.19 3.65
N PRO A 227 -9.97 1.22 3.13
CA PRO A 227 -10.76 1.12 1.91
C PRO A 227 -9.91 1.33 0.64
N LEU A 228 -10.20 0.55 -0.38
CA LEU A 228 -9.66 0.65 -1.73
C LEU A 228 -10.79 0.51 -2.75
N ILE A 229 -11.13 1.60 -3.45
CA ILE A 229 -12.21 1.62 -4.46
C ILE A 229 -11.60 1.52 -5.84
N ARG A 230 -11.69 0.35 -6.48
CA ARG A 230 -11.07 0.04 -7.77
C ARG A 230 -11.88 -1.00 -8.54
N ASN A 231 -11.82 -0.93 -9.86
CA ASN A 231 -12.34 -1.98 -10.74
C ASN A 231 -13.81 -2.37 -10.45
N GLY A 232 -14.67 -1.37 -10.25
CA GLY A 232 -16.11 -1.53 -9.98
C GLY A 232 -16.44 -2.10 -8.58
N ARG A 233 -15.47 -2.09 -7.66
CA ARG A 233 -15.58 -2.69 -6.33
C ARG A 233 -14.96 -1.82 -5.26
N LEU A 234 -15.44 -2.01 -4.04
CA LEU A 234 -14.81 -1.55 -2.82
C LEU A 234 -14.20 -2.76 -2.10
N PHE A 235 -12.88 -2.75 -1.96
CA PHE A 235 -12.12 -3.68 -1.15
C PHE A 235 -11.80 -3.02 0.19
N LEU A 236 -12.29 -3.59 1.29
CA LEU A 236 -12.00 -3.13 2.64
C LEU A 236 -11.08 -4.14 3.31
N THR A 237 -9.78 -3.84 3.33
CA THR A 237 -8.84 -4.67 4.09
C THR A 237 -8.96 -4.37 5.57
N TYR A 238 -8.57 -5.35 6.39
CA TYR A 238 -8.51 -5.20 7.85
C TYR A 238 -7.46 -6.13 8.40
N SER A 239 -6.96 -5.84 9.59
CA SER A 239 -5.98 -6.67 10.28
C SER A 239 -6.65 -7.60 11.29
N ALA A 240 -6.05 -8.78 11.50
CA ALA A 240 -6.60 -9.78 12.41
C ALA A 240 -5.51 -10.51 13.20
N SER A 241 -5.92 -11.26 14.23
CA SER A 241 -5.06 -11.91 15.24
C SER A 241 -4.24 -10.91 16.10
N ALA A 242 -3.40 -11.43 16.99
CA ALA A 242 -2.47 -10.64 17.79
C ALA A 242 -1.40 -9.93 16.93
N THR A 243 -0.89 -8.80 17.42
CA THR A 243 0.12 -7.93 16.76
C THR A 243 1.55 -8.49 16.79
N ASP A 244 1.70 -9.81 16.74
CA ASP A 244 2.96 -10.54 16.57
C ASP A 244 3.06 -11.15 15.16
N ALA A 245 3.89 -12.18 14.95
CA ALA A 245 4.05 -12.84 13.66
C ALA A 245 2.75 -13.44 13.07
N ARG A 246 1.68 -13.54 13.87
CA ARG A 246 0.34 -14.01 13.46
C ARG A 246 -0.51 -12.91 12.83
N TYR A 247 -0.12 -11.64 12.98
CA TYR A 247 -0.83 -10.51 12.40
C TYR A 247 -0.84 -10.60 10.87
N CYS A 248 -1.99 -10.33 10.27
CA CYS A 248 -2.22 -10.49 8.84
C CYS A 248 -3.41 -9.65 8.37
N LEU A 249 -3.54 -9.48 7.05
CA LEU A 249 -4.68 -8.79 6.44
C LEU A 249 -5.76 -9.78 5.99
N GLY A 250 -6.99 -9.54 6.43
CA GLY A 250 -8.22 -9.98 5.80
C GLY A 250 -8.75 -8.95 4.79
N MET A 251 -9.82 -9.32 4.06
CA MET A 251 -10.47 -8.41 3.12
C MET A 251 -11.96 -8.70 3.01
N LEU A 252 -12.76 -7.63 3.00
CA LEU A 252 -14.16 -7.65 2.57
C LEU A 252 -14.27 -7.01 1.18
N THR A 253 -15.14 -7.54 0.33
CA THR A 253 -15.38 -7.02 -1.02
C THR A 253 -16.86 -6.75 -1.23
N ALA A 254 -17.20 -5.56 -1.72
CA ALA A 254 -18.54 -5.22 -2.18
C ALA A 254 -18.48 -4.60 -3.59
N PRO A 255 -19.52 -4.75 -4.43
CA PRO A 255 -19.71 -3.90 -5.61
C PRO A 255 -19.70 -2.42 -5.19
N ASP A 256 -19.07 -1.55 -5.98
CA ASP A 256 -19.00 -0.12 -5.66
C ASP A 256 -20.31 0.65 -5.96
N ASP A 257 -21.35 -0.07 -6.38
CA ASP A 257 -22.71 0.43 -6.55
C ASP A 257 -23.73 -0.19 -5.60
N ALA A 258 -23.29 -1.09 -4.72
CA ALA A 258 -24.14 -1.67 -3.69
C ALA A 258 -24.44 -0.70 -2.54
N ASP A 259 -25.48 -1.00 -1.76
CA ASP A 259 -25.65 -0.35 -0.46
C ASP A 259 -24.59 -0.88 0.50
N LEU A 260 -23.54 -0.09 0.72
CA LEU A 260 -22.44 -0.43 1.63
C LEU A 260 -22.89 -0.70 3.07
N MET A 261 -24.09 -0.23 3.45
CA MET A 261 -24.63 -0.45 4.78
C MET A 261 -25.40 -1.77 4.93
N ASP A 262 -25.69 -2.48 3.83
CA ASP A 262 -26.19 -3.85 3.87
C ASP A 262 -25.00 -4.81 4.05
N PRO A 263 -24.87 -5.50 5.20
CA PRO A 263 -23.76 -6.40 5.44
C PRO A 263 -23.73 -7.57 4.43
N ARG A 264 -24.85 -7.89 3.78
CA ARG A 264 -24.92 -8.95 2.75
C ARG A 264 -24.30 -8.54 1.41
N ALA A 265 -24.06 -7.24 1.20
CA ALA A 265 -23.32 -6.75 0.03
C ALA A 265 -21.83 -7.10 0.11
N TRP A 266 -21.34 -7.46 1.30
CA TRP A 266 -19.93 -7.72 1.56
C TRP A 266 -19.63 -9.22 1.56
N THR A 267 -18.61 -9.60 0.80
CA THR A 267 -18.04 -10.95 0.82
C THR A 267 -16.69 -10.93 1.53
N LYS A 268 -16.54 -11.73 2.59
CA LYS A 268 -15.27 -11.91 3.30
C LYS A 268 -14.38 -12.93 2.56
N SER A 269 -13.11 -12.61 2.36
CA SER A 269 -12.11 -13.59 1.89
C SER A 269 -11.95 -14.74 2.89
N PRO A 270 -11.99 -16.01 2.47
CA PRO A 270 -11.85 -17.15 3.37
C PRO A 270 -10.43 -17.28 3.94
N ASP A 271 -9.44 -16.80 3.20
CA ASP A 271 -8.02 -16.81 3.54
C ASP A 271 -7.48 -15.38 3.68
N PRO A 272 -6.43 -15.16 4.49
CA PRO A 272 -5.79 -13.86 4.59
C PRO A 272 -5.17 -13.48 3.23
N VAL A 273 -5.28 -12.20 2.87
CA VAL A 273 -4.76 -11.66 1.60
C VAL A 273 -3.31 -11.19 1.70
N PHE A 274 -2.78 -11.08 2.92
CA PHE A 274 -1.39 -10.69 3.17
C PHE A 274 -0.92 -11.21 4.53
N VAL A 275 0.17 -11.97 4.55
CA VAL A 275 0.67 -12.69 5.73
C VAL A 275 2.18 -12.56 5.86
N THR A 276 2.70 -12.95 7.03
CA THR A 276 4.13 -13.18 7.26
C THR A 276 4.79 -13.93 6.11
N SER A 277 5.95 -13.44 5.65
CA SER A 277 6.85 -14.19 4.77
C SER A 277 8.19 -14.40 5.48
N ARG A 278 8.55 -15.66 5.67
CA ARG A 278 9.82 -16.07 6.28
C ARG A 278 10.96 -15.89 5.30
N GLU A 279 10.66 -16.09 4.02
CA GLU A 279 11.58 -15.94 2.90
C GLU A 279 12.13 -14.51 2.85
N THR A 280 11.27 -13.51 2.97
CA THR A 280 11.66 -12.09 2.95
C THR A 280 11.89 -11.48 4.33
N SER A 281 11.81 -12.29 5.39
CA SER A 281 11.96 -11.88 6.79
C SER A 281 11.05 -10.72 7.21
N VAL A 282 9.77 -10.80 6.84
CA VAL A 282 8.76 -9.84 7.30
C VAL A 282 7.67 -10.58 8.05
N TYR A 283 7.52 -10.24 9.33
CA TYR A 283 6.63 -10.91 10.26
C TYR A 283 5.53 -9.98 10.75
N GLY A 284 4.30 -10.50 10.78
CA GLY A 284 3.11 -9.79 11.24
C GLY A 284 2.75 -8.57 10.41
N PRO A 285 2.65 -8.65 9.06
CA PRO A 285 2.29 -7.50 8.27
C PRO A 285 0.82 -7.10 8.49
N GLY A 286 0.58 -5.82 8.78
CA GLY A 286 -0.79 -5.35 8.96
C GLY A 286 -0.91 -3.86 9.19
N HIS A 287 -2.09 -3.47 9.69
CA HIS A 287 -2.61 -2.11 9.84
C HIS A 287 -2.23 -1.25 8.64
N ASN A 288 -2.78 -1.63 7.49
CA ASN A 288 -2.38 -1.05 6.23
C ASN A 288 -3.15 0.24 5.94
N SER A 289 -2.63 1.00 4.98
CA SER A 289 -3.37 2.02 4.24
C SER A 289 -3.04 1.89 2.75
N PHE A 290 -3.70 2.70 1.93
CA PHE A 290 -3.46 2.74 0.48
C PHE A 290 -3.14 4.16 0.03
N THR A 291 -2.18 4.27 -0.88
CA THR A 291 -1.87 5.51 -1.60
C THR A 291 -1.63 5.19 -3.07
N VAL A 292 -1.27 6.21 -3.85
CA VAL A 292 -0.78 6.04 -5.22
C VAL A 292 0.65 6.57 -5.31
N ASP A 293 1.50 5.97 -6.14
CA ASP A 293 2.83 6.53 -6.40
C ASP A 293 2.79 7.74 -7.33
N GLU A 294 3.97 8.28 -7.65
CA GLU A 294 4.09 9.46 -8.50
C GLU A 294 3.57 9.21 -9.93
N GLN A 295 3.47 7.95 -10.34
CA GLN A 295 2.91 7.50 -11.62
C GLN A 295 1.40 7.17 -11.53
N GLY A 296 0.78 7.29 -10.35
CA GLY A 296 -0.64 7.00 -10.14
C GLY A 296 -0.95 5.52 -9.93
N ARG A 297 0.06 4.68 -9.67
CA ARG A 297 -0.12 3.25 -9.42
C ARG A 297 -0.40 3.02 -7.94
N ASP A 298 -1.32 2.13 -7.61
CA ASP A 298 -1.67 1.86 -6.22
C ASP A 298 -0.50 1.27 -5.43
N VAL A 299 -0.34 1.72 -4.19
CA VAL A 299 0.71 1.32 -3.26
C VAL A 299 0.06 0.89 -1.95
N LEU A 300 0.38 -0.32 -1.51
CA LEU A 300 0.13 -0.81 -0.17
C LEU A 300 1.14 -0.16 0.78
N VAL A 301 0.64 0.46 1.85
CA VAL A 301 1.43 0.96 2.98
C VAL A 301 1.09 0.08 4.16
N TYR A 302 2.06 -0.46 4.88
CA TYR A 302 1.80 -1.38 5.99
C TYR A 302 2.95 -1.35 6.99
N HIS A 303 2.75 -1.91 8.19
CA HIS A 303 3.86 -2.18 9.09
C HIS A 303 4.20 -3.67 9.14
N GLY A 304 5.44 -4.00 9.50
CA GLY A 304 5.84 -5.37 9.83
C GLY A 304 7.20 -5.39 10.53
N ARG A 305 7.53 -6.49 11.23
CA ARG A 305 8.81 -6.69 11.92
C ARG A 305 9.81 -7.46 11.07
N ASP A 306 11.09 -7.26 11.35
CA ASP A 306 12.21 -7.99 10.72
C ASP A 306 12.51 -9.35 11.39
N TYR A 307 11.76 -9.70 12.43
CA TYR A 307 11.95 -10.92 13.21
C TYR A 307 10.63 -11.49 13.72
N GLU A 308 10.60 -12.80 13.91
CA GLU A 308 9.39 -13.53 14.32
C GLU A 308 9.13 -13.45 15.83
N ALA A 309 10.14 -13.83 16.62
CA ALA A 309 10.00 -13.99 18.06
C ALA A 309 10.18 -12.65 18.77
N ILE A 310 9.14 -12.20 19.45
CA ILE A 310 9.16 -10.98 20.26
C ILE A 310 9.51 -11.35 21.71
N LYS A 311 10.41 -10.59 22.32
CA LYS A 311 10.71 -10.71 23.76
C LYS A 311 9.85 -9.71 24.53
N GLY A 312 8.98 -10.21 25.41
CA GLY A 312 8.05 -9.39 26.19
C GLY A 312 6.72 -9.14 25.46
N ASP A 313 6.01 -8.10 25.86
CA ASP A 313 4.72 -7.73 25.27
C ASP A 313 4.91 -7.13 23.85
N PRO A 314 4.28 -7.73 22.81
CA PRO A 314 4.32 -7.22 21.44
C PRO A 314 3.92 -5.74 21.29
N LEU A 315 3.07 -5.21 22.17
CA LEU A 315 2.66 -3.82 22.13
C LEU A 315 3.82 -2.86 22.43
N PHE A 316 4.76 -3.23 23.29
CA PHE A 316 5.88 -2.37 23.71
C PHE A 316 7.19 -2.66 22.96
N ASP A 317 7.18 -3.63 22.05
CA ASP A 317 8.25 -3.82 21.09
C ASP A 317 8.18 -2.71 20.00
N PRO A 318 9.19 -1.82 19.90
CA PRO A 318 9.12 -0.63 19.05
C PRO A 318 9.38 -0.92 17.57
N ASN A 319 9.68 -2.16 17.19
CA ASN A 319 10.30 -2.48 15.90
C ASN A 319 9.31 -2.90 14.82
N ARG A 320 8.05 -2.44 14.94
CA ARG A 320 7.18 -2.34 13.76
C ARG A 320 7.69 -1.21 12.87
N HIS A 321 7.90 -1.51 11.60
CA HIS A 321 8.46 -0.56 10.65
C HIS A 321 7.49 -0.33 9.51
N THR A 322 7.30 0.93 9.12
CA THR A 322 6.49 1.29 7.96
C THR A 322 7.19 0.82 6.69
N ARG A 323 6.42 0.20 5.81
CA ARG A 323 6.85 -0.37 4.54
C ARG A 323 5.86 0.01 3.46
N VAL A 324 6.34 0.04 2.23
CA VAL A 324 5.52 0.25 1.05
C VAL A 324 5.80 -0.82 -0.01
N GLN A 325 4.79 -1.21 -0.78
CA GLN A 325 4.98 -1.97 -2.00
C GLN A 325 3.87 -1.68 -2.99
N ARG A 326 4.17 -1.76 -4.28
CA ARG A 326 3.15 -1.62 -5.32
C ARG A 326 2.09 -2.70 -5.17
N LEU A 327 0.83 -2.29 -5.27
CA LEU A 327 -0.32 -3.18 -5.36
C LEU A 327 -0.58 -3.51 -6.83
N TYR A 328 -0.80 -4.80 -7.11
CA TYR A 328 -1.14 -5.28 -8.45
C TYR A 328 -2.60 -5.74 -8.47
N TYR A 329 -3.10 -6.07 -9.65
CA TYR A 329 -4.46 -6.57 -9.83
C TYR A 329 -4.44 -7.86 -10.64
N ARG A 330 -5.25 -8.82 -10.23
CA ARG A 330 -5.53 -10.03 -11.00
C ARG A 330 -6.39 -9.69 -12.21
N ALA A 331 -6.50 -10.63 -13.15
CA ALA A 331 -7.33 -10.47 -14.34
C ALA A 331 -8.81 -10.20 -14.03
N ASP A 332 -9.32 -10.72 -12.90
CA ASP A 332 -10.68 -10.47 -12.42
C ASP A 332 -10.82 -9.09 -11.74
N GLY A 333 -9.75 -8.31 -11.63
CA GLY A 333 -9.68 -6.99 -11.01
C GLY A 333 -9.61 -6.98 -9.48
N THR A 334 -9.48 -8.14 -8.81
CA THR A 334 -9.16 -8.20 -7.38
C THR A 334 -7.71 -7.77 -7.12
N PRO A 335 -7.40 -7.12 -5.99
CA PRO A 335 -6.04 -6.75 -5.64
C PRO A 335 -5.19 -7.99 -5.36
N ASP A 336 -3.99 -8.02 -5.92
CA ASP A 336 -2.94 -8.98 -5.63
C ASP A 336 -1.83 -8.30 -4.82
N PHE A 337 -1.80 -8.60 -3.52
CA PHE A 337 -0.84 -8.06 -2.58
C PHE A 337 0.53 -8.74 -2.69
N GLY A 338 0.60 -9.93 -3.28
CA GLY A 338 1.80 -10.76 -3.28
C GLY A 338 2.22 -11.15 -1.86
N ILE A 339 3.53 -11.11 -1.61
CA ILE A 339 4.12 -11.27 -0.27
C ILE A 339 4.72 -9.94 0.20
N PRO A 340 4.91 -9.73 1.52
CA PRO A 340 5.69 -8.59 1.99
C PRO A 340 7.11 -8.64 1.43
N VAL A 341 7.52 -7.62 0.69
CA VAL A 341 8.71 -7.75 -0.18
C VAL A 341 10.06 -7.76 0.55
N GLY A 342 10.12 -7.39 1.84
CA GLY A 342 11.35 -7.37 2.64
C GLY A 342 12.22 -6.11 2.48
N ASN A 343 13.34 -6.08 3.19
CA ASN A 343 14.23 -4.91 3.33
C ASN A 343 15.10 -4.61 2.11
N GLY A 344 15.21 -3.33 1.74
CA GLY A 344 15.98 -2.76 0.64
C GLY A 344 15.08 -2.20 -0.48
N ALA A 345 15.67 -1.96 -1.66
CA ALA A 345 14.95 -1.48 -2.84
C ALA A 345 13.72 -2.33 -3.20
N LEU A 346 12.62 -1.69 -3.59
CA LEU A 346 11.43 -2.40 -4.02
C LEU A 346 11.72 -3.26 -5.27
N PRO A 347 11.15 -4.48 -5.36
CA PRO A 347 11.32 -5.30 -6.55
C PRO A 347 10.56 -4.71 -7.75
N GLU A 348 11.10 -4.93 -8.94
CA GLU A 348 10.46 -4.65 -10.23
C GLU A 348 10.03 -5.98 -10.87
N ARG A 349 9.10 -5.94 -11.82
CA ARG A 349 8.84 -7.06 -12.73
C ARG A 349 9.34 -6.70 -14.13
N PHE A 350 9.76 -7.68 -14.91
CA PHE A 350 10.34 -7.43 -16.23
C PHE A 350 9.52 -8.14 -17.30
N SER A 351 8.81 -7.38 -18.14
CA SER A 351 8.04 -7.91 -19.26
C SER A 351 8.79 -7.70 -20.58
N PRO A 352 8.98 -8.71 -21.44
CA PRO A 352 9.63 -8.49 -22.73
C PRO A 352 8.87 -7.47 -23.57
N ALA A 353 9.56 -6.50 -24.17
CA ALA A 353 8.93 -5.46 -24.98
C ALA A 353 8.16 -6.04 -26.18
N ALA A 354 8.64 -7.15 -26.73
CA ALA A 354 8.01 -7.88 -27.84
C ALA A 354 6.86 -8.80 -27.40
N ALA A 355 6.69 -9.07 -26.10
CA ALA A 355 5.63 -9.92 -25.57
C ALA A 355 5.04 -9.34 -24.26
N PRO A 356 4.33 -8.19 -24.33
CA PRO A 356 3.71 -7.57 -23.17
C PRO A 356 2.76 -8.52 -22.43
N GLY A 357 2.72 -8.42 -21.11
CA GLY A 357 1.86 -9.26 -20.26
C GLY A 357 2.46 -10.61 -19.86
N ARG A 358 3.60 -10.99 -20.45
CA ARG A 358 4.47 -12.06 -19.93
C ARG A 358 5.58 -11.45 -19.09
N PHE A 359 6.05 -12.15 -18.07
CA PHE A 359 7.07 -11.63 -17.16
C PHE A 359 8.20 -12.63 -16.97
N LEU A 360 9.42 -12.11 -16.78
CA LEU A 360 10.52 -12.87 -16.18
C LEU A 360 10.02 -13.42 -14.85
N ALA A 361 10.19 -14.72 -14.65
CA ALA A 361 9.70 -15.43 -13.49
C ALA A 361 10.72 -16.46 -13.00
N GLN A 362 10.74 -16.71 -11.70
CA GLN A 362 11.41 -17.85 -11.08
C GLN A 362 10.34 -18.85 -10.65
N VAL A 363 10.37 -20.07 -11.20
CA VAL A 363 9.45 -21.16 -10.82
C VAL A 363 10.26 -22.44 -10.62
N GLY A 364 10.16 -23.06 -9.44
CA GLY A 364 10.90 -24.30 -9.13
C GLY A 364 12.43 -24.20 -9.28
N GLY A 365 13.03 -23.05 -8.97
CA GLY A 365 14.47 -22.79 -9.15
C GLY A 365 14.92 -22.52 -10.59
N MET A 366 14.00 -22.53 -11.56
CA MET A 366 14.29 -22.22 -12.96
C MET A 366 13.79 -20.82 -13.34
N LEU A 367 14.51 -20.16 -14.24
CA LEU A 367 14.10 -18.89 -14.84
C LEU A 367 13.27 -19.17 -16.09
N SER A 368 12.14 -18.47 -16.22
CA SER A 368 11.25 -18.56 -17.38
C SER A 368 10.66 -17.20 -17.72
N VAL A 369 9.99 -17.08 -18.87
CA VAL A 369 9.24 -15.89 -19.23
C VAL A 369 7.80 -16.28 -19.57
N GLY A 370 6.84 -15.90 -18.75
CA GLY A 370 5.46 -16.36 -18.89
C GLY A 370 4.50 -15.78 -17.85
N ALA A 371 3.37 -16.46 -17.70
CA ALA A 371 2.44 -16.22 -16.62
C ALA A 371 2.93 -16.97 -15.37
N ALA A 372 3.03 -16.27 -14.25
CA ALA A 372 3.37 -16.83 -12.96
C ALA A 372 2.71 -16.00 -11.85
N ALA A 373 2.64 -16.54 -10.63
CA ALA A 373 2.18 -15.80 -9.47
C ALA A 373 3.02 -14.52 -9.27
N LEU A 374 2.41 -13.48 -8.70
CA LEU A 374 3.06 -12.18 -8.57
C LEU A 374 4.47 -12.26 -7.91
N PRO A 375 4.66 -12.93 -6.76
CA PRO A 375 5.97 -13.02 -6.11
C PRO A 375 7.05 -13.67 -6.99
N ALA A 376 6.69 -14.71 -7.74
CA ALA A 376 7.58 -15.39 -8.66
C ALA A 376 8.09 -14.49 -9.80
N THR A 377 7.37 -13.40 -10.11
CA THR A 377 7.74 -12.45 -11.17
C THR A 377 8.51 -11.22 -10.67
N GLN A 378 8.77 -11.12 -9.37
CA GLN A 378 9.36 -9.96 -8.74
C GLN A 378 10.85 -10.16 -8.45
N PHE A 379 11.67 -9.24 -8.95
CA PHE A 379 13.12 -9.28 -8.83
C PHE A 379 13.65 -7.98 -8.23
N ARG A 380 14.50 -8.12 -7.22
CA ARG A 380 15.20 -7.02 -6.56
C ARG A 380 16.53 -6.76 -7.23
N SER A 381 16.82 -5.49 -7.50
CA SER A 381 18.15 -5.06 -7.93
C SER A 381 19.04 -4.88 -6.70
N LEU A 382 20.10 -5.69 -6.61
CA LEU A 382 21.12 -5.61 -5.56
C LEU A 382 22.37 -4.92 -6.12
N LYS A 383 23.04 -4.08 -5.32
CA LYS A 383 24.31 -3.44 -5.72
C LYS A 383 25.45 -4.46 -5.66
N ALA A 384 26.33 -4.43 -6.66
CA ALA A 384 27.57 -5.19 -6.74
C ALA A 384 28.67 -4.31 -7.33
N GLY A 385 29.30 -3.47 -6.49
CA GLY A 385 30.23 -2.44 -6.96
C GLY A 385 29.54 -1.43 -7.87
N ASP A 386 30.03 -1.29 -9.10
CA ASP A 386 29.46 -0.45 -10.17
C ASP A 386 28.45 -1.20 -11.06
N ALA A 387 28.12 -2.46 -10.72
CA ALA A 387 27.10 -3.28 -11.37
C ALA A 387 25.92 -3.57 -10.45
N LEU A 388 24.91 -4.22 -11.01
CA LEU A 388 23.72 -4.72 -10.32
C LEU A 388 23.64 -6.24 -10.42
N MET A 389 22.93 -6.87 -9.49
CA MET A 389 22.48 -8.26 -9.59
C MET A 389 20.96 -8.29 -9.49
N LEU A 390 20.31 -9.25 -10.15
CA LEU A 390 18.87 -9.48 -10.03
C LEU A 390 18.61 -10.67 -9.11
N SER A 391 17.86 -10.45 -8.03
CA SER A 391 17.52 -11.49 -7.04
C SER A 391 16.00 -11.69 -6.98
N PRO A 392 15.47 -12.91 -7.23
CA PRO A 392 14.03 -13.17 -7.07
C PRO A 392 13.62 -13.06 -5.60
N ILE A 393 12.49 -12.42 -5.29
CA ILE A 393 12.10 -12.18 -3.90
C ILE A 393 11.72 -13.43 -3.12
N GLU A 394 11.29 -14.50 -3.80
CA GLU A 394 10.99 -15.80 -3.18
C GLU A 394 12.27 -16.62 -2.88
N GLN A 395 13.41 -16.23 -3.46
CA GLN A 395 14.72 -16.82 -3.15
C GLN A 395 15.76 -15.71 -2.98
N PRO A 396 15.69 -14.91 -1.91
CA PRO A 396 16.52 -13.72 -1.75
C PRO A 396 18.02 -14.02 -1.56
N HIS A 397 18.37 -15.29 -1.33
CA HIS A 397 19.75 -15.77 -1.31
C HIS A 397 20.27 -16.22 -2.67
N HIS A 398 19.50 -16.06 -3.75
CA HIS A 398 19.90 -16.39 -5.11
C HIS A 398 19.93 -15.14 -5.99
N VAL A 399 20.76 -15.19 -7.03
CA VAL A 399 20.87 -14.15 -8.06
C VAL A 399 20.89 -14.77 -9.45
N VAL A 400 20.38 -14.04 -10.43
CA VAL A 400 20.51 -14.36 -11.85
C VAL A 400 21.98 -14.25 -12.24
N ALA A 401 22.54 -15.32 -12.78
CA ALA A 401 23.93 -15.39 -13.20
C ALA A 401 24.09 -16.05 -14.56
N VAL A 402 25.15 -15.67 -15.27
CA VAL A 402 25.51 -16.23 -16.58
C VAL A 402 26.66 -17.22 -16.40
N GLY A 403 26.42 -18.47 -16.80
CA GLY A 403 27.41 -19.54 -16.81
C GLY A 403 28.46 -19.38 -17.91
N ALA A 404 29.55 -20.15 -17.82
CA ALA A 404 30.59 -20.17 -18.85
C ALA A 404 30.07 -20.68 -20.21
N ASP A 405 29.05 -21.53 -20.20
CA ASP A 405 28.31 -22.02 -21.36
C ASP A 405 27.28 -21.01 -21.90
N ARG A 406 27.28 -19.77 -21.39
CA ARG A 406 26.32 -18.70 -21.66
C ARG A 406 24.87 -19.01 -21.27
N LYS A 407 24.61 -20.11 -20.53
CA LYS A 407 23.28 -20.35 -19.97
C LYS A 407 23.04 -19.41 -18.80
N VAL A 408 21.79 -18.95 -18.68
CA VAL A 408 21.37 -18.08 -17.59
C VAL A 408 20.59 -18.90 -16.58
N GLY A 409 20.93 -18.77 -15.30
CA GLY A 409 20.29 -19.50 -14.23
C GLY A 409 20.38 -18.78 -12.91
N LEU A 410 19.87 -19.42 -11.86
CA LEU A 410 19.98 -18.93 -10.49
C LEU A 410 21.15 -19.61 -9.80
N VAL A 411 21.94 -18.81 -9.08
CA VAL A 411 22.97 -19.32 -8.18
C VAL A 411 22.85 -18.67 -6.82
N ARG A 412 23.22 -19.42 -5.78
CA ARG A 412 23.31 -18.88 -4.43
C ARG A 412 24.32 -17.74 -4.40
N ASN A 413 23.91 -16.60 -3.86
CA ASN A 413 24.76 -15.46 -3.61
C ASN A 413 25.54 -15.67 -2.31
N ASP A 414 26.74 -16.23 -2.42
CA ASP A 414 27.68 -16.44 -1.31
C ASP A 414 28.71 -15.30 -1.16
N GLY A 415 28.61 -14.26 -1.99
CA GLY A 415 29.55 -13.13 -2.01
C GLY A 415 30.91 -13.45 -2.62
N SER A 416 31.12 -14.66 -3.17
CA SER A 416 32.37 -15.02 -3.83
C SER A 416 32.62 -14.17 -5.08
N ALA A 417 33.88 -13.91 -5.38
CA ALA A 417 34.27 -13.15 -6.57
C ALA A 417 33.76 -13.79 -7.87
N ASP A 418 33.63 -15.12 -7.90
CA ASP A 418 33.06 -15.86 -9.03
C ASP A 418 31.58 -15.54 -9.25
N VAL A 419 30.77 -15.64 -8.18
CA VAL A 419 29.34 -15.34 -8.24
C VAL A 419 29.12 -13.87 -8.59
N LEU A 420 29.85 -12.95 -7.94
CA LEU A 420 29.76 -11.51 -8.24
C LEU A 420 30.09 -11.21 -9.70
N ARG A 421 31.13 -11.85 -10.27
CA ARG A 421 31.49 -11.68 -11.69
C ARG A 421 30.39 -12.19 -12.63
N ARG A 422 29.84 -13.37 -12.35
CA ARG A 422 28.82 -14.02 -13.20
C ARG A 422 27.43 -13.37 -13.11
N ALA A 423 27.10 -12.78 -11.96
CA ALA A 423 25.84 -12.11 -11.69
C ALA A 423 25.86 -10.60 -11.99
N ALA A 424 27.01 -10.03 -12.34
CA ALA A 424 27.14 -8.61 -12.62
C ALA A 424 26.42 -8.21 -13.92
N LEU A 425 25.41 -7.37 -13.76
CA LEU A 425 24.57 -6.81 -14.82
C LEU A 425 24.66 -5.28 -14.85
N ILE A 426 24.64 -4.69 -16.04
CA ILE A 426 24.48 -3.25 -16.26
C ILE A 426 23.08 -2.97 -16.77
N ARG A 427 22.34 -2.10 -16.07
CA ARG A 427 21.02 -1.62 -16.51
C ARG A 427 21.18 -0.44 -17.47
N GLU A 428 20.83 -0.65 -18.72
CA GLU A 428 20.65 0.45 -19.68
C GLU A 428 19.17 0.85 -19.73
N ASN A 429 18.85 2.11 -19.45
CA ASN A 429 17.50 2.64 -19.60
C ASN A 429 17.38 3.36 -20.96
N ALA A 430 16.29 3.11 -21.67
CA ALA A 430 15.98 3.75 -22.93
C ALA A 430 14.95 4.89 -22.75
N PRO A 431 14.90 5.87 -23.67
CA PRO A 431 13.96 6.99 -23.60
C PRO A 431 12.48 6.58 -23.64
N ASP A 432 12.17 5.41 -24.22
CA ASP A 432 10.82 4.83 -24.29
C ASP A 432 10.40 4.13 -22.98
N GLY A 433 11.22 4.22 -21.93
CA GLY A 433 11.00 3.58 -20.63
C GLY A 433 11.38 2.11 -20.57
N SER A 434 11.79 1.51 -21.70
CA SER A 434 12.32 0.14 -21.70
C SER A 434 13.72 0.09 -21.08
N VAL A 435 14.08 -1.09 -20.59
CA VAL A 435 15.39 -1.38 -20.00
C VAL A 435 16.04 -2.55 -20.71
N ARG A 436 17.35 -2.62 -20.60
CA ARG A 436 18.15 -3.77 -21.02
C ARG A 436 19.14 -4.11 -19.90
N TRP A 437 19.32 -5.40 -19.67
CA TRP A 437 20.26 -5.93 -18.68
C TRP A 437 21.47 -6.53 -19.40
N LEU A 438 22.59 -5.83 -19.40
CA LEU A 438 23.82 -6.31 -20.03
C LEU A 438 24.60 -7.20 -19.08
N SER A 439 24.96 -8.40 -19.50
CA SER A 439 25.85 -9.28 -18.73
C SER A 439 27.31 -8.90 -18.95
N ARG A 440 28.04 -8.65 -17.86
CA ARG A 440 29.50 -8.49 -17.90
C ARG A 440 30.20 -9.80 -18.26
N ALA A 441 29.75 -10.91 -17.69
CA ALA A 441 30.35 -12.22 -17.94
C ALA A 441 30.03 -12.78 -19.34
N GLY A 442 28.80 -12.56 -19.83
CA GLY A 442 28.33 -13.15 -21.09
C GLY A 442 28.60 -12.33 -22.35
N GLY A 443 29.07 -11.09 -22.23
CA GLY A 443 29.35 -10.21 -23.38
C GLY A 443 28.11 -9.90 -24.24
N GLY A 444 26.96 -9.67 -23.61
CA GLY A 444 25.67 -9.51 -24.31
C GLY A 444 24.55 -9.02 -23.39
N ALA A 445 23.29 -9.22 -23.78
CA ALA A 445 22.12 -8.78 -23.03
C ALA A 445 21.18 -9.94 -22.69
N LEU A 446 20.55 -9.88 -21.52
CA LEU A 446 19.52 -10.84 -21.12
C LEU A 446 18.30 -10.72 -22.02
N ALA A 447 17.88 -11.83 -22.62
CA ALA A 447 16.70 -11.92 -23.48
C ALA A 447 15.94 -13.23 -23.25
N PRO A 448 14.61 -13.25 -23.46
CA PRO A 448 13.84 -14.49 -23.47
C PRO A 448 14.38 -15.46 -24.55
N THR A 449 14.36 -16.76 -24.24
CA THR A 449 14.66 -17.85 -25.19
C THR A 449 13.55 -18.90 -25.15
N ALA A 450 13.58 -19.86 -26.08
CA ALA A 450 12.66 -21.01 -26.04
C ALA A 450 12.77 -21.79 -24.72
N ASP A 451 13.98 -21.88 -24.17
CA ASP A 451 14.29 -22.60 -22.93
C ASP A 451 14.24 -21.73 -21.66
N GLY A 452 13.75 -20.49 -21.76
CA GLY A 452 13.61 -19.57 -20.62
C GLY A 452 14.32 -18.23 -20.83
N LEU A 453 15.50 -18.07 -20.23
CA LEU A 453 16.30 -16.84 -20.28
C LEU A 453 17.71 -17.14 -20.81
N GLY A 454 18.22 -16.29 -21.69
CA GLY A 454 19.54 -16.44 -22.32
C GLY A 454 20.27 -15.11 -22.49
N VAL A 455 21.47 -15.18 -23.09
CA VAL A 455 22.28 -14.00 -23.46
C VAL A 455 22.37 -13.87 -24.98
N THR A 456 21.73 -12.82 -25.53
CA THR A 456 21.85 -12.45 -26.95
C THR A 456 22.86 -11.30 -27.14
N VAL A 457 23.08 -10.88 -28.39
CA VAL A 457 23.92 -9.72 -28.72
C VAL A 457 23.39 -8.43 -28.09
N ARG A 458 24.28 -7.52 -27.69
CA ARG A 458 23.96 -6.33 -26.88
C ARG A 458 22.78 -5.50 -27.42
N ASN A 459 22.68 -5.32 -28.74
CA ASN A 459 21.70 -4.43 -29.36
C ASN A 459 20.45 -5.14 -29.87
N ASP A 460 20.28 -6.44 -29.59
CA ASP A 460 19.10 -7.18 -29.98
C ASP A 460 17.81 -6.52 -29.43
N ALA A 461 16.78 -6.46 -30.28
CA ALA A 461 15.48 -5.92 -29.91
C ALA A 461 14.75 -6.83 -28.90
N THR A 462 14.99 -8.15 -28.93
CA THR A 462 14.40 -9.13 -28.01
C THR A 462 14.91 -8.98 -26.57
N ALA A 463 16.05 -8.30 -26.38
CA ALA A 463 16.63 -8.02 -25.06
C ALA A 463 16.04 -6.78 -24.37
N ARG A 464 14.98 -6.18 -24.93
CA ARG A 464 14.27 -5.04 -24.33
C ARG A 464 13.18 -5.52 -23.39
N TRP A 465 13.15 -4.94 -22.20
CA TRP A 465 12.18 -5.24 -21.15
C TRP A 465 11.44 -3.97 -20.74
N ARG A 466 10.16 -4.05 -20.45
CA ARG A 466 9.43 -3.04 -19.69
C ARG A 466 9.56 -3.39 -18.21
N ALA A 467 10.13 -2.47 -17.44
CA ALA A 467 10.20 -2.58 -16.00
C ALA A 467 8.88 -2.06 -15.41
N ASP A 468 8.22 -2.92 -14.65
CA ASP A 468 6.92 -2.69 -14.01
C ASP A 468 7.15 -2.43 -12.51
#